data_AF-A0A383VE20-F1
#
_entry.id   AF-A0A383VE20-F1
#
_cell.length_a   1.000
_cell.length_b   1.000
_cell.length_c   1.000
_cell.angle_alpha   90.00
_cell.angle_beta   90.00
_cell.angle_gamma   90.00
#
_symmetry.space_group_name_H-M   'P 1'
#
loop_
_entity.id
_entity.type
_entity.pdbx_description
1 polymer ?
#
loop_
_entity_poly.entity_id
_entity_poly.type
_entity_poly.pdbx_seq_one_letter_code
_entity_poly.pdbx_strand_id
1 'polypeptide(L)'
;MPRVREYHKPIVCYNVDNLPPVDKEQLDRLAQHKHELVSELTIPPRDGLAWEVKAGQLFRICCTEGPQVADVNFWSLHNPKERFYASKTRQLHASHLKAYDRLWSCFPYMRPLATITYESIQYGIDRDGASVHDVIGSRCDPYTNWLLTGQDMNVCCHSNLTRAVAPFGLAEEDVHDVLNAFMCTGFTRDTNQYFTKPSPVRVGDYIEFLAETDLLVAASTCPQGDVSVACGTGKAPQCFPLGVQIFQPSAEMLQGWRPSEPVRYNGGHGMDPQQQQQQQQQQQQQQQQQQAASVEQQ
;
A
#
# COMPACT_ATOMS: atom_id res chain seq x y z
N MET A 1 -33.42 31.18 8.10
CA MET A 1 -33.75 30.65 6.76
C MET A 1 -32.67 29.65 6.35
N PRO A 2 -33.00 28.51 5.74
CA PRO A 2 -31.99 27.59 5.21
C PRO A 2 -31.18 28.29 4.13
N ARG A 3 -29.85 28.08 4.12
CA ARG A 3 -28.97 28.63 3.07
C ARG A 3 -29.29 27.93 1.75
N VAL A 4 -29.61 28.70 0.71
CA VAL A 4 -29.66 28.19 -0.66
C VAL A 4 -28.21 27.94 -1.11
N ARG A 5 -27.91 26.71 -1.55
CA ARG A 5 -26.61 26.36 -2.10
C ARG A 5 -26.71 26.37 -3.62
N GLU A 6 -25.90 27.20 -4.27
CA GLU A 6 -25.74 27.13 -5.72
C GLU A 6 -25.05 25.82 -6.09
N TYR A 7 -25.52 25.21 -7.18
CA TYR A 7 -24.87 24.02 -7.71
C TYR A 7 -23.59 24.42 -8.44
N HIS A 8 -22.48 23.83 -8.03
CA HIS A 8 -21.21 23.92 -8.73
C HIS A 8 -20.77 22.52 -9.16
N LYS A 9 -20.27 22.40 -10.39
CA LYS A 9 -19.70 21.14 -10.86
C LYS A 9 -18.47 20.77 -10.01
N PRO A 10 -18.27 19.49 -9.66
CA PRO A 10 -17.06 19.05 -8.98
C PRO A 10 -15.80 19.36 -9.79
N ILE A 11 -14.71 19.68 -9.09
CA ILE A 11 -13.39 19.92 -9.65
C ILE A 11 -12.44 18.89 -9.04
N VAL A 12 -11.65 18.21 -9.87
CA VAL A 12 -10.61 17.28 -9.40
C VAL A 12 -9.55 18.06 -8.63
N CYS A 13 -9.21 17.61 -7.42
CA CYS A 13 -8.40 18.38 -6.49
C CYS A 13 -6.95 18.60 -6.95
N TYR A 14 -6.36 17.59 -7.61
CA TYR A 14 -4.97 17.61 -8.04
C TYR A 14 -4.89 17.65 -9.56
N ASN A 15 -4.07 18.57 -10.09
CA ASN A 15 -3.69 18.55 -11.50
C ASN A 15 -2.62 17.47 -11.73
N VAL A 16 -3.07 16.23 -11.89
CA VAL A 16 -2.22 15.04 -12.00
C VAL A 16 -1.40 15.01 -13.28
N ASP A 17 -1.74 15.82 -14.29
CA ASP A 17 -0.97 15.97 -15.53
C ASP A 17 0.42 16.57 -15.28
N ASN A 18 0.63 17.20 -14.11
CA ASN A 18 1.92 17.75 -13.68
C ASN A 18 2.76 16.77 -12.85
N LEU A 19 2.27 15.55 -12.57
CA LEU A 19 3.09 14.52 -11.94
C LEU A 19 4.22 14.10 -12.91
N PRO A 20 5.37 13.63 -12.40
CA PRO A 20 6.40 13.06 -13.26
C PRO A 20 5.77 11.99 -14.16
N PRO A 21 6.01 12.02 -15.49
CA PRO A 21 5.34 11.10 -16.40
C PRO A 21 5.66 9.64 -16.07
N VAL A 22 4.73 8.76 -16.43
CA VAL A 22 4.92 7.31 -16.38
C VAL A 22 5.26 6.86 -17.80
N ASP A 23 6.38 6.16 -17.97
CA ASP A 23 6.72 5.52 -19.25
C ASP A 23 5.87 4.26 -19.43
N LYS A 24 4.66 4.45 -19.96
CA LYS A 24 3.69 3.36 -20.15
C LYS A 24 4.21 2.29 -21.11
N GLU A 25 4.96 2.68 -22.14
CA GLU A 25 5.52 1.73 -23.10
C GLU A 25 6.54 0.82 -22.41
N GLN A 26 7.41 1.37 -21.56
CA GLN A 26 8.33 0.56 -20.77
C GLN A 26 7.60 -0.38 -19.80
N LEU A 27 6.57 0.11 -19.09
CA LEU A 27 5.78 -0.73 -18.18
C LEU A 27 5.01 -1.84 -18.91
N ASP A 28 4.45 -1.56 -20.08
CA ASP A 28 3.78 -2.55 -20.93
C ASP A 28 4.77 -3.62 -21.41
N ARG A 29 5.96 -3.20 -21.85
CA ARG A 29 7.04 -4.14 -22.20
C ARG A 29 7.40 -5.01 -21.00
N LEU A 30 7.60 -4.42 -19.82
CA LEU A 30 7.90 -5.17 -18.60
C LEU A 30 6.79 -6.19 -18.28
N ALA A 31 5.52 -5.81 -18.34
CA ALA A 31 4.40 -6.70 -18.04
C ALA A 31 4.25 -7.88 -19.03
N GLN A 32 4.56 -7.66 -20.30
CA GLN A 32 4.33 -8.65 -21.37
C GLN A 32 5.47 -9.65 -21.56
N HIS A 33 6.68 -9.32 -21.11
CA HIS A 33 7.86 -10.18 -21.30
C HIS A 33 8.06 -11.13 -20.12
N LYS A 34 8.66 -12.29 -20.41
CA LYS A 34 9.09 -13.22 -19.38
C LYS A 34 10.41 -12.73 -18.79
N HIS A 35 10.46 -12.74 -17.46
CA HIS A 35 11.65 -12.40 -16.68
C HIS A 35 12.11 -13.60 -15.87
N GLU A 36 13.36 -13.57 -15.42
CA GLU A 36 13.91 -14.62 -14.55
C GLU A 36 13.19 -14.58 -13.20
N LEU A 37 12.65 -15.72 -12.77
CA LEU A 37 12.07 -15.86 -11.43
C LEU A 37 13.19 -15.96 -10.40
N VAL A 38 13.23 -15.00 -9.48
CA VAL A 38 14.24 -14.90 -8.42
C VAL A 38 13.77 -15.63 -7.16
N SER A 39 12.48 -15.49 -6.83
CA SER A 39 11.90 -16.05 -5.62
C SER A 39 10.41 -16.28 -5.79
N GLU A 40 9.92 -17.33 -5.14
CA GLU A 40 8.51 -17.66 -5.05
C GLU A 40 8.18 -18.02 -3.59
N LEU A 41 7.18 -17.36 -3.04
CA LEU A 41 6.79 -17.47 -1.63
C LEU A 41 5.28 -17.70 -1.54
N THR A 42 4.86 -18.32 -0.43
CA THR A 42 3.45 -18.53 -0.12
C THR A 42 3.12 -17.85 1.19
N ILE A 43 2.08 -17.02 1.20
CA ILE A 43 1.51 -16.43 2.40
C ILE A 43 0.39 -17.38 2.87
N PRO A 44 0.52 -18.02 4.06
CA PRO A 44 -0.50 -18.93 4.57
C PRO A 44 -1.85 -18.21 4.77
N PRO A 45 -3.00 -18.91 4.74
CA PRO A 45 -4.29 -18.31 5.04
C PRO A 45 -4.32 -17.70 6.45
N ARG A 46 -4.90 -16.51 6.58
CA ARG A 46 -5.03 -15.75 7.83
C ARG A 46 -3.71 -15.38 8.50
N ASP A 47 -2.63 -15.31 7.74
CA ASP A 47 -1.32 -14.91 8.27
C ASP A 47 -0.68 -13.80 7.42
N GLY A 48 0.50 -13.35 7.82
CA GLY A 48 1.29 -12.35 7.11
C GLY A 48 2.69 -12.85 6.77
N LEU A 49 3.24 -12.35 5.68
CA LEU A 49 4.63 -12.57 5.29
C LEU A 49 5.24 -11.25 4.82
N ALA A 50 6.50 -11.00 5.19
CA ALA A 50 7.27 -9.87 4.69
C ALA A 50 8.49 -10.37 3.90
N TRP A 51 8.86 -9.65 2.85
CA TRP A 51 9.94 -9.99 1.94
C TRP A 51 10.59 -8.74 1.35
N GLU A 52 11.84 -8.87 0.92
CA GLU A 52 12.56 -7.80 0.24
C GLU A 52 12.36 -7.86 -1.27
N VAL A 53 12.31 -6.68 -1.90
CA VAL A 53 12.33 -6.53 -3.36
C VAL A 53 13.32 -5.42 -3.70
N LYS A 54 14.25 -5.67 -4.62
CA LYS A 54 15.24 -4.65 -5.02
C LYS A 54 14.68 -3.71 -6.08
N ALA A 55 15.19 -2.49 -6.13
CA ALA A 55 14.79 -1.49 -7.12
C ALA A 55 14.96 -2.05 -8.55
N GLY A 56 13.94 -1.89 -9.38
CA GLY A 56 13.91 -2.38 -10.76
C GLY A 56 13.43 -3.82 -10.90
N GLN A 57 13.28 -4.57 -9.80
CA GLN A 57 12.64 -5.88 -9.83
C GLN A 57 11.12 -5.74 -10.00
N LEU A 58 10.52 -6.77 -10.60
CA LEU A 58 9.08 -6.92 -10.60
C LEU A 58 8.68 -7.85 -9.46
N PHE A 59 7.52 -7.62 -8.86
CA PHE A 59 6.92 -8.61 -7.98
C PHE A 59 5.41 -8.70 -8.21
N ARG A 60 4.87 -9.89 -7.96
CA ARG A 60 3.45 -10.20 -8.10
C ARG A 60 2.87 -10.66 -6.78
N ILE A 61 1.61 -10.30 -6.57
CA ILE A 61 0.74 -11.00 -5.62
C ILE A 61 -0.25 -11.80 -6.47
N CYS A 62 -0.34 -13.10 -6.21
CA CYS A 62 -1.04 -14.07 -7.06
C CYS A 62 -2.12 -14.81 -6.27
N CYS A 63 -3.31 -14.94 -6.86
CA CYS A 63 -4.35 -15.84 -6.37
C CYS A 63 -4.05 -17.27 -6.84
N THR A 64 -3.70 -18.17 -5.93
CA THR A 64 -3.15 -19.50 -6.27
C THR A 64 -4.12 -20.65 -6.08
N GLU A 65 -4.97 -20.61 -5.04
CA GLU A 65 -5.83 -21.77 -4.69
C GLU A 65 -7.32 -21.44 -4.69
N GLY A 66 -7.70 -20.22 -4.32
CA GLY A 66 -9.10 -19.79 -4.31
C GLY A 66 -9.23 -18.29 -4.03
N PRO A 67 -10.43 -17.72 -4.19
CA PRO A 67 -10.65 -16.28 -4.08
C PRO A 67 -10.25 -15.75 -2.70
N GLN A 68 -9.27 -14.84 -2.67
CA GLN A 68 -8.67 -14.32 -1.45
C GLN A 68 -8.17 -12.90 -1.68
N VAL A 69 -8.51 -11.98 -0.77
CA VAL A 69 -8.00 -10.60 -0.78
C VAL A 69 -6.75 -10.47 0.08
N ALA A 70 -5.92 -9.46 -0.20
CA ALA A 70 -4.70 -9.20 0.55
C ALA A 70 -4.63 -7.76 1.04
N ASP A 71 -4.18 -7.58 2.27
CA ASP A 71 -3.79 -6.27 2.82
C ASP A 71 -2.28 -6.13 2.67
N VAL A 72 -1.81 -5.11 1.94
CA VAL A 72 -0.39 -4.95 1.59
C VAL A 72 0.19 -3.63 2.13
N ASN A 73 1.38 -3.70 2.72
CA ASN A 73 2.17 -2.57 3.17
C ASN A 73 3.54 -2.55 2.46
N PHE A 74 4.08 -1.34 2.29
CA PHE A 74 5.35 -1.11 1.61
C PHE A 74 6.19 -0.13 2.42
N TRP A 75 7.46 -0.46 2.62
CA TRP A 75 8.45 0.39 3.26
C TRP A 75 9.67 0.51 2.35
N SER A 76 10.36 1.65 2.41
CA SER A 76 11.73 1.73 1.91
C SER A 76 12.61 0.81 2.74
N LEU A 77 13.32 -0.12 2.09
CA LEU A 77 14.12 -1.14 2.77
C LEU A 77 15.17 -0.54 3.72
N HIS A 78 15.74 0.60 3.31
CA HIS A 78 16.84 1.26 4.01
C HIS A 78 16.37 2.32 5.01
N ASN A 79 15.06 2.60 5.08
CA ASN A 79 14.49 3.60 5.97
C ASN A 79 12.98 3.34 6.20
N PRO A 80 12.60 2.60 7.24
CA PRO A 80 11.19 2.24 7.48
C PRO A 80 10.30 3.40 7.91
N LYS A 81 10.87 4.58 8.21
CA LYS A 81 10.06 5.80 8.35
C LYS A 81 9.42 6.21 7.03
N GLU A 82 10.05 5.87 5.91
CA GLU A 82 9.46 6.01 4.58
C GLU A 82 8.62 4.78 4.25
N ARG A 83 7.30 4.97 4.19
CA ARG A 83 6.32 3.91 3.97
C ARG A 83 5.16 4.38 3.11
N PHE A 84 4.36 3.44 2.61
CA PHE A 84 3.24 3.73 1.74
C PHE A 84 2.22 4.67 2.39
N TYR A 85 1.69 5.58 1.58
CA TYR A 85 0.74 6.60 2.00
C TYR A 85 -0.56 6.51 1.20
N ALA A 86 -1.45 5.62 1.64
CA ALA A 86 -2.75 5.36 1.03
C ALA A 86 -3.55 6.64 0.77
N SER A 87 -3.61 7.54 1.76
CA SER A 87 -4.41 8.76 1.63
C SER A 87 -3.95 9.71 0.53
N LYS A 88 -2.63 9.92 0.37
CA LYS A 88 -2.11 10.77 -0.72
C LYS A 88 -2.16 10.05 -2.07
N THR A 89 -1.91 8.75 -2.08
CA THR A 89 -2.08 7.90 -3.26
C THR A 89 -3.52 7.99 -3.79
N ARG A 90 -4.52 7.86 -2.91
CA ARG A 90 -5.94 8.04 -3.23
C ARG A 90 -6.27 9.40 -3.82
N GLN A 91 -5.64 10.45 -3.29
CA GLN A 91 -5.82 11.82 -3.74
C GLN A 91 -5.22 12.08 -5.14
N LEU A 92 -4.11 11.43 -5.46
CA LEU A 92 -3.42 11.57 -6.75
C LEU A 92 -3.95 10.62 -7.83
N HIS A 93 -4.52 9.48 -7.44
CA HIS A 93 -5.03 8.47 -8.38
C HIS A 93 -6.55 8.39 -8.30
N ALA A 94 -7.07 7.51 -7.44
CA ALA A 94 -8.50 7.31 -7.24
C ALA A 94 -8.75 6.51 -5.95
N SER A 95 -10.00 6.13 -5.69
CA SER A 95 -10.33 5.20 -4.59
C SER A 95 -9.68 3.82 -4.73
N HIS A 96 -9.35 3.44 -5.96
CA HIS A 96 -8.83 2.13 -6.34
C HIS A 96 -7.72 2.31 -7.37
N LEU A 97 -6.69 1.48 -7.29
CA LEU A 97 -5.52 1.57 -8.15
C LEU A 97 -5.61 0.57 -9.30
N LYS A 98 -5.03 0.94 -10.44
CA LYS A 98 -4.94 0.13 -11.66
C LYS A 98 -3.54 0.22 -12.25
N ALA A 99 -3.33 -0.47 -13.38
CA ALA A 99 -2.09 -0.34 -14.15
C ALA A 99 -1.70 1.14 -14.37
N TYR A 100 -0.40 1.40 -14.25
CA TYR A 100 0.27 2.71 -14.28
C TYR A 100 0.11 3.61 -13.03
N ASP A 101 -0.77 3.25 -12.09
CA ASP A 101 -0.84 3.99 -10.82
C ASP A 101 0.36 3.69 -9.93
N ARG A 102 0.71 4.66 -9.09
CA ARG A 102 1.91 4.63 -8.25
C ARG A 102 1.52 4.58 -6.78
N LEU A 103 2.25 3.78 -6.02
CA LEU A 103 2.15 3.75 -4.57
C LEU A 103 3.11 4.78 -4.00
N TRP A 104 2.59 5.90 -3.50
CA TRP A 104 3.40 7.02 -3.03
C TRP A 104 3.83 6.84 -1.57
N SER A 105 5.07 7.24 -1.24
CA SER A 105 5.56 7.28 0.14
C SER A 105 5.02 8.48 0.93
N CYS A 106 5.04 8.34 2.25
CA CYS A 106 4.63 9.36 3.19
C CYS A 106 5.55 10.59 3.18
N PHE A 107 5.15 11.65 3.87
CA PHE A 107 6.00 12.81 4.09
C PHE A 107 7.12 12.49 5.08
N PRO A 108 8.31 13.10 4.92
CA PRO A 108 8.67 14.14 3.96
C PRO A 108 9.15 13.62 2.59
N TYR A 109 9.05 12.32 2.31
CA TYR A 109 9.70 11.67 1.17
C TYR A 109 8.94 11.88 -0.16
N MET A 110 7.63 11.59 -0.15
CA MET A 110 6.70 11.79 -1.27
C MET A 110 7.24 11.36 -2.65
N ARG A 111 7.65 10.10 -2.79
CA ARG A 111 8.07 9.52 -4.08
C ARG A 111 7.34 8.21 -4.36
N PRO A 112 7.35 7.72 -5.61
CA PRO A 112 6.84 6.38 -5.92
C PRO A 112 7.69 5.31 -5.21
N LEU A 113 7.07 4.43 -4.42
CA LEU A 113 7.70 3.22 -3.88
C LEU A 113 7.60 2.07 -4.86
N ALA A 114 6.45 1.95 -5.51
CA ALA A 114 6.19 0.96 -6.54
C ALA A 114 5.21 1.52 -7.57
N THR A 115 5.24 0.97 -8.78
CA THR A 115 4.30 1.31 -9.87
C THR A 115 3.63 0.03 -10.36
N ILE A 116 2.30 0.02 -10.47
CA ILE A 116 1.57 -1.15 -10.98
C ILE A 116 1.87 -1.26 -12.47
N THR A 117 2.53 -2.34 -12.89
CA THR A 117 2.80 -2.62 -14.31
C THR A 117 1.58 -3.27 -14.96
N TYR A 118 0.89 -4.14 -14.21
CA TYR A 118 -0.24 -4.90 -14.73
C TYR A 118 -1.18 -5.37 -13.62
N GLU A 119 -2.45 -5.49 -13.95
CA GLU A 119 -3.45 -6.20 -13.16
C GLU A 119 -4.32 -7.06 -14.08
N SER A 120 -4.56 -8.31 -13.68
CA SER A 120 -5.37 -9.23 -14.49
C SER A 120 -6.87 -8.95 -14.39
N ILE A 121 -7.33 -8.28 -13.32
CA ILE A 121 -8.75 -8.06 -13.04
C ILE A 121 -9.22 -6.73 -13.63
N GLN A 122 -9.52 -6.70 -14.92
CA GLN A 122 -10.06 -5.52 -15.60
C GLN A 122 -11.54 -5.23 -15.23
N TYR A 123 -11.81 -4.85 -13.97
CA TYR A 123 -13.17 -4.72 -13.41
C TYR A 123 -13.88 -3.41 -13.77
N GLY A 124 -13.14 -2.29 -13.77
CA GLY A 124 -13.72 -0.95 -13.91
C GLY A 124 -14.48 -0.50 -12.67
N ILE A 125 -15.52 0.33 -12.85
CA ILE A 125 -16.41 0.76 -11.77
C ILE A 125 -17.82 0.26 -12.07
N ASP A 126 -18.40 -0.49 -11.14
CA ASP A 126 -19.71 -1.10 -11.35
C ASP A 126 -20.89 -0.16 -11.04
N ARG A 127 -22.11 -0.70 -11.18
CA ARG A 127 -23.36 0.03 -10.95
C ARG A 127 -23.57 0.50 -9.52
N ASP A 128 -22.88 -0.08 -8.53
CA ASP A 128 -22.96 0.28 -7.11
C ASP A 128 -21.85 1.28 -6.74
N GLY A 129 -20.91 1.52 -7.66
CA GLY A 129 -19.72 2.36 -7.45
C GLY A 129 -18.52 1.58 -6.93
N ALA A 130 -18.52 0.24 -7.05
CA ALA A 130 -17.43 -0.61 -6.58
C ALA A 130 -16.32 -0.79 -7.63
N SER A 131 -15.09 -0.97 -7.17
CA SER A 131 -13.93 -1.36 -7.98
C SER A 131 -13.02 -2.31 -7.18
N VAL A 132 -11.90 -2.77 -7.74
CA VAL A 132 -10.90 -3.63 -7.06
C VAL A 132 -9.58 -2.90 -6.77
N HIS A 133 -8.77 -3.40 -5.83
CA HIS A 133 -7.48 -2.82 -5.44
C HIS A 133 -7.60 -1.47 -4.72
N ASP A 134 -8.34 -1.46 -3.60
CA ASP A 134 -8.71 -0.22 -2.93
C ASP A 134 -7.58 0.40 -2.08
N VAL A 135 -7.63 1.73 -1.97
CA VAL A 135 -6.82 2.55 -1.05
C VAL A 135 -7.72 3.49 -0.22
N ILE A 136 -8.96 3.04 0.02
CA ILE A 136 -9.97 3.78 0.80
C ILE A 136 -10.17 3.17 2.18
N GLY A 137 -9.95 1.86 2.33
CA GLY A 137 -9.91 1.17 3.61
C GLY A 137 -8.60 1.41 4.35
N SER A 138 -8.59 1.02 5.64
CA SER A 138 -7.38 0.99 6.46
C SER A 138 -6.78 -0.41 6.49
N ARG A 139 -7.43 -1.33 7.22
CA ARG A 139 -7.17 -2.77 7.37
C ARG A 139 -8.12 -3.33 8.44
N CYS A 140 -8.43 -4.62 8.41
CA CYS A 140 -9.11 -5.22 9.56
C CYS A 140 -8.14 -5.32 10.76
N ASP A 141 -8.63 -4.98 11.95
CA ASP A 141 -7.79 -4.76 13.12
C ASP A 141 -8.44 -5.27 14.43
N PRO A 142 -7.63 -5.59 15.46
CA PRO A 142 -8.15 -6.22 16.69
C PRO A 142 -8.92 -5.20 17.55
N TYR A 143 -8.62 -3.92 17.42
CA TYR A 143 -9.18 -2.84 18.23
C TYR A 143 -10.61 -2.51 17.82
N THR A 144 -10.85 -2.35 16.52
CA THR A 144 -12.20 -2.19 15.96
C THR A 144 -13.04 -3.43 16.21
N ASN A 145 -12.45 -4.64 16.13
CA ASN A 145 -13.16 -5.86 16.49
C ASN A 145 -13.59 -5.85 17.96
N TRP A 146 -12.69 -5.52 18.88
CA TRP A 146 -13.00 -5.41 20.30
C TRP A 146 -14.10 -4.37 20.55
N LEU A 147 -13.99 -3.20 19.94
CA LEU A 147 -14.98 -2.12 20.07
C LEU A 147 -16.38 -2.57 19.64
N LEU A 148 -16.48 -3.35 18.57
CA LEU A 148 -17.76 -3.79 18.00
C LEU A 148 -18.34 -5.04 18.66
N THR A 149 -17.50 -5.95 19.17
CA THR A 149 -17.93 -7.29 19.60
C THR A 149 -17.63 -7.61 21.08
N GLY A 150 -16.72 -6.87 21.72
CA GLY A 150 -16.20 -7.17 23.05
C GLY A 150 -15.33 -8.42 23.13
N GLN A 151 -14.82 -8.91 21.99
CA GLN A 151 -14.01 -10.13 21.90
C GLN A 151 -12.62 -9.84 21.33
N ASP A 152 -11.62 -10.55 21.84
CA ASP A 152 -10.27 -10.53 21.28
C ASP A 152 -10.24 -11.27 19.94
N MET A 153 -9.54 -10.68 18.96
CA MET A 153 -9.28 -11.30 17.66
C MET A 153 -7.85 -11.00 17.23
N ASN A 154 -6.93 -11.92 17.54
CA ASN A 154 -5.49 -11.77 17.26
C ASN A 154 -5.10 -12.18 15.82
N VAL A 155 -6.10 -12.56 15.01
CA VAL A 155 -5.94 -13.00 13.62
C VAL A 155 -6.73 -12.04 12.74
N CYS A 156 -6.13 -10.89 12.50
CA CYS A 156 -6.60 -9.81 11.62
C CYS A 156 -5.41 -9.28 10.82
N CYS A 157 -5.66 -8.62 9.69
CA CYS A 157 -4.60 -8.11 8.82
C CYS A 157 -3.61 -7.22 9.57
N HIS A 158 -4.09 -6.36 10.48
CA HIS A 158 -3.23 -5.57 11.35
C HIS A 158 -2.25 -6.45 12.15
N SER A 159 -2.75 -7.41 12.95
CA SER A 159 -1.90 -8.29 13.76
C SER A 159 -0.99 -9.17 12.90
N ASN A 160 -1.47 -9.62 11.75
CA ASN A 160 -0.72 -10.44 10.80
C ASN A 160 0.47 -9.67 10.22
N LEU A 161 0.25 -8.42 9.80
CA LEU A 161 1.31 -7.53 9.32
C LEU A 161 2.31 -7.21 10.43
N THR A 162 1.83 -6.89 11.64
CA THR A 162 2.71 -6.63 12.80
C THR A 162 3.65 -7.80 13.07
N ARG A 163 3.15 -9.04 13.07
CA ARG A 163 3.99 -10.23 13.24
C ARG A 163 4.94 -10.45 12.06
N ALA A 164 4.48 -10.20 10.84
CA ALA A 164 5.27 -10.41 9.62
C ALA A 164 6.50 -9.52 9.55
N VAL A 165 6.41 -8.28 10.05
CA VAL A 165 7.51 -7.30 9.98
C VAL A 165 8.40 -7.28 11.22
N ALA A 166 7.99 -7.91 12.32
CA ALA A 166 8.79 -7.99 13.54
C ALA A 166 10.22 -8.54 13.33
N PRO A 167 10.45 -9.58 12.48
CA PRO A 167 11.81 -10.06 12.18
C PRO A 167 12.71 -9.02 11.49
N PHE A 168 12.13 -7.98 10.90
CA PHE A 168 12.85 -6.87 10.26
C PHE A 168 13.08 -5.68 11.21
N GLY A 169 12.78 -5.85 12.50
CA GLY A 169 12.96 -4.82 13.52
C GLY A 169 11.89 -3.74 13.53
N LEU A 170 10.76 -3.96 12.84
CA LEU A 170 9.60 -3.08 12.86
C LEU A 170 8.61 -3.47 13.94
N ALA A 171 7.88 -2.48 14.42
CA ALA A 171 6.87 -2.65 15.46
C ALA A 171 5.45 -2.40 14.93
N GLU A 172 4.45 -2.53 15.81
CA GLU A 172 3.05 -2.33 15.46
C GLU A 172 2.80 -0.93 14.87
N GLU A 173 3.49 0.09 15.38
CA GLU A 173 3.35 1.48 14.95
C GLU A 173 3.83 1.74 13.51
N ASP A 174 4.64 0.83 12.96
CA ASP A 174 5.14 0.91 11.59
C ASP A 174 4.12 0.40 10.56
N VAL A 175 3.14 -0.41 11.00
CA VAL A 175 2.03 -0.89 10.17
C VAL A 175 1.08 0.27 9.87
N HIS A 176 0.72 0.42 8.60
CA HIS A 176 0.00 1.57 8.07
C HIS A 176 -1.18 1.15 7.20
N ASP A 177 -1.97 2.12 6.75
CA ASP A 177 -3.10 1.87 5.86
C ASP A 177 -2.63 1.20 4.56
N VAL A 178 -3.39 0.20 4.12
CA VAL A 178 -2.94 -0.81 3.17
C VAL A 178 -3.36 -0.47 1.73
N LEU A 179 -2.74 -1.17 0.78
CA LEU A 179 -3.41 -1.50 -0.47
C LEU A 179 -4.23 -2.76 -0.24
N ASN A 180 -5.55 -2.69 -0.45
CA ASN A 180 -6.44 -3.85 -0.39
C ASN A 180 -6.47 -4.57 -1.74
N ALA A 181 -5.45 -5.39 -2.01
CA ALA A 181 -5.34 -6.13 -3.27
C ALA A 181 -6.51 -7.11 -3.44
N PHE A 182 -7.10 -7.12 -4.65
CA PHE A 182 -8.26 -7.93 -5.06
C PHE A 182 -9.59 -7.59 -4.38
N MET A 183 -9.59 -6.82 -3.28
CA MET A 183 -10.81 -6.50 -2.54
C MET A 183 -11.74 -5.61 -3.37
N CYS A 184 -13.04 -5.96 -3.43
CA CYS A 184 -14.03 -5.20 -4.18
C CYS A 184 -14.86 -4.30 -3.24
N THR A 185 -14.67 -2.99 -3.32
CA THR A 185 -15.20 -2.05 -2.31
C THR A 185 -15.67 -0.73 -2.92
N GLY A 186 -16.34 0.11 -2.13
CA GLY A 186 -16.81 1.42 -2.56
C GLY A 186 -17.52 2.18 -1.45
N PHE A 187 -18.23 3.26 -1.83
CA PHE A 187 -19.11 4.01 -0.93
C PHE A 187 -20.55 3.96 -1.41
N THR A 188 -21.48 3.65 -0.51
CA THR A 188 -22.91 3.57 -0.84
C THR A 188 -23.42 4.93 -1.33
N ARG A 189 -24.27 4.94 -2.35
CA ARG A 189 -24.72 6.21 -2.97
C ARG A 189 -25.70 7.01 -2.12
N ASP A 190 -26.43 6.35 -1.24
CA ASP A 190 -27.45 6.94 -0.39
C ASP A 190 -26.87 7.53 0.90
N THR A 191 -25.88 6.86 1.49
CA THR A 191 -25.35 7.15 2.83
C THR A 191 -23.84 7.40 2.85
N ASN A 192 -23.13 7.18 1.74
CA ASN A 192 -21.67 7.30 1.61
C ASN A 192 -20.89 6.43 2.62
N GLN A 193 -21.46 5.28 3.00
CA GLN A 193 -20.81 4.32 3.89
C GLN A 193 -19.89 3.39 3.09
N TYR A 194 -18.74 3.03 3.68
CA TYR A 194 -17.84 2.05 3.11
C TYR A 194 -18.52 0.67 3.03
N PHE A 195 -18.41 0.00 1.87
CA PHE A 195 -18.96 -1.34 1.67
C PHE A 195 -17.96 -2.28 1.01
N THR A 196 -18.19 -3.58 1.16
CA THR A 196 -17.48 -4.65 0.46
C THR A 196 -18.45 -5.50 -0.35
N LYS A 197 -17.94 -6.18 -1.38
CA LYS A 197 -18.64 -7.21 -2.14
C LYS A 197 -17.70 -8.40 -2.39
N PRO A 198 -18.22 -9.61 -2.67
CA PRO A 198 -17.40 -10.74 -3.06
C PRO A 198 -16.38 -10.34 -4.13
N SER A 199 -15.10 -10.59 -3.86
CA SER A 199 -14.03 -10.29 -4.79
C SER A 199 -14.24 -11.06 -6.11
N PRO A 200 -14.01 -10.43 -7.27
CA PRO A 200 -14.08 -11.12 -8.56
C PRO A 200 -12.84 -11.99 -8.84
N VAL A 201 -11.83 -11.98 -7.96
CA VAL A 201 -10.54 -12.68 -8.15
C VAL A 201 -10.70 -14.18 -8.30
N ARG A 202 -9.90 -14.77 -9.18
CA ARG A 202 -9.87 -16.20 -9.49
C ARG A 202 -8.45 -16.72 -9.45
N VAL A 203 -8.33 -18.05 -9.33
CA VAL A 203 -7.03 -18.72 -9.46
C VAL A 203 -6.37 -18.33 -10.80
N GLY A 204 -5.13 -17.86 -10.71
CA GLY A 204 -4.36 -17.34 -11.84
C GLY A 204 -4.38 -15.82 -11.97
N ASP A 205 -5.29 -15.11 -11.29
CA ASP A 205 -5.25 -13.65 -11.23
C ASP A 205 -4.05 -13.14 -10.42
N TYR A 206 -3.52 -11.99 -10.82
CA TYR A 206 -2.42 -11.33 -10.15
C TYR A 206 -2.43 -9.82 -10.37
N ILE A 207 -1.77 -9.12 -9.45
CA ILE A 207 -1.35 -7.72 -9.61
C ILE A 207 0.18 -7.68 -9.56
N GLU A 208 0.79 -6.99 -10.53
CA GLU A 208 2.23 -6.89 -10.70
C GLU A 208 2.70 -5.44 -10.52
N PHE A 209 3.87 -5.30 -9.90
CA PHE A 209 4.46 -4.01 -9.59
C PHE A 209 5.93 -4.00 -10.02
N LEU A 210 6.38 -2.85 -10.51
CA LEU A 210 7.79 -2.47 -10.57
C LEU A 210 8.18 -1.80 -9.24
N ALA A 211 9.22 -2.31 -8.58
CA ALA A 211 9.79 -1.69 -7.40
C ALA A 211 10.60 -0.44 -7.80
N GLU A 212 10.14 0.74 -7.41
CA GLU A 212 10.76 2.03 -7.78
C GLU A 212 11.97 2.37 -6.90
N THR A 213 12.11 1.69 -5.77
CA THR A 213 13.24 1.74 -4.82
C THR A 213 13.43 0.33 -4.25
N ASP A 214 14.47 0.11 -3.44
CA ASP A 214 14.53 -1.11 -2.62
C ASP A 214 13.41 -1.07 -1.58
N LEU A 215 12.62 -2.15 -1.50
CA LEU A 215 11.44 -2.25 -0.67
C LEU A 215 11.54 -3.41 0.32
N LEU A 216 11.00 -3.17 1.50
CA LEU A 216 10.40 -4.22 2.31
C LEU A 216 8.89 -4.20 2.01
N VAL A 217 8.34 -5.33 1.61
CA VAL A 217 6.90 -5.49 1.35
C VAL A 217 6.37 -6.51 2.33
N ALA A 218 5.20 -6.26 2.90
CA ALA A 218 4.48 -7.26 3.68
C ALA A 218 3.05 -7.35 3.19
N ALA A 219 2.51 -8.56 3.14
CA ALA A 219 1.11 -8.79 2.85
C ALA A 219 0.49 -9.77 3.83
N SER A 220 -0.78 -9.54 4.15
CA SER A 220 -1.60 -10.48 4.90
C SER A 220 -2.68 -11.07 4.01
N THR A 221 -2.87 -12.39 4.09
CA THR A 221 -4.09 -13.03 3.59
C THR A 221 -5.23 -12.72 4.54
N CYS A 222 -6.15 -11.86 4.09
CA CYS A 222 -7.21 -11.36 4.97
C CYS A 222 -8.08 -12.51 5.50
N PRO A 223 -8.35 -12.57 6.82
CA PRO A 223 -9.20 -13.61 7.41
C PRO A 223 -10.67 -13.52 6.97
N GLN A 224 -11.01 -12.50 6.19
CA GLN A 224 -12.32 -12.34 5.56
C GLN A 224 -12.43 -13.02 4.19
N GLY A 225 -11.37 -13.69 3.72
CA GLY A 225 -11.38 -14.45 2.47
C GLY A 225 -11.56 -13.54 1.25
N ASP A 226 -12.62 -13.79 0.48
CA ASP A 226 -13.06 -12.98 -0.66
C ASP A 226 -13.98 -11.81 -0.27
N VAL A 227 -14.16 -11.57 1.03
CA VAL A 227 -15.05 -10.55 1.64
C VAL A 227 -16.52 -10.69 1.26
N SER A 228 -16.97 -11.91 0.94
CA SER A 228 -18.38 -12.25 0.70
C SER A 228 -19.24 -12.33 1.96
N VAL A 229 -18.60 -12.37 3.14
CA VAL A 229 -19.27 -12.46 4.44
C VAL A 229 -19.03 -11.17 5.22
N ALA A 230 -20.11 -10.49 5.62
CA ALA A 230 -19.99 -9.26 6.40
C ALA A 230 -19.43 -9.53 7.81
N CYS A 231 -18.64 -8.57 8.31
CA CYS A 231 -18.10 -8.58 9.67
C CYS A 231 -19.22 -8.73 10.72
N GLY A 232 -18.97 -9.53 11.76
CA GLY A 232 -19.89 -9.67 12.89
C GLY A 232 -21.09 -10.60 12.67
N THR A 233 -21.19 -11.28 11.52
CA THR A 233 -22.32 -12.19 11.20
C THR A 233 -22.18 -13.61 11.77
N GLY A 234 -21.04 -13.94 12.39
CA GLY A 234 -20.76 -15.26 12.98
C GLY A 234 -20.48 -16.39 11.98
N LYS A 235 -20.55 -16.15 10.67
CA LYS A 235 -20.13 -17.10 9.63
C LYS A 235 -18.62 -17.01 9.42
N ALA A 236 -17.94 -18.15 9.41
CA ALA A 236 -16.50 -18.21 9.15
C ALA A 236 -16.23 -18.14 7.63
N PRO A 237 -15.46 -17.15 7.15
CA PRO A 237 -15.07 -17.07 5.74
C PRO A 237 -14.12 -18.21 5.38
N GLN A 238 -14.21 -18.68 4.13
CA GLN A 238 -13.18 -19.54 3.55
C GLN A 238 -11.97 -18.68 3.21
N CYS A 239 -10.77 -19.14 3.59
CA CYS A 239 -9.54 -18.40 3.33
C CYS A 239 -8.54 -19.32 2.64
N PHE A 240 -7.79 -18.75 1.71
CA PHE A 240 -6.82 -19.45 0.88
C PHE A 240 -5.45 -18.78 1.02
N PRO A 241 -4.35 -19.48 0.71
CA PRO A 241 -3.06 -18.82 0.63
C PRO A 241 -3.01 -17.89 -0.59
N LEU A 242 -2.04 -16.98 -0.56
CA LEU A 242 -1.65 -16.18 -1.73
C LEU A 242 -0.20 -16.48 -2.10
N GLY A 243 0.09 -16.45 -3.39
CA GLY A 243 1.45 -16.55 -3.90
C GLY A 243 2.11 -15.18 -4.03
N VAL A 244 3.43 -15.14 -3.86
CA VAL A 244 4.27 -14.00 -4.20
C VAL A 244 5.37 -14.48 -5.13
N GLN A 245 5.60 -13.76 -6.22
CA GLN A 245 6.68 -14.04 -7.17
C GLN A 245 7.51 -12.79 -7.37
N ILE A 246 8.84 -12.91 -7.35
CA ILE A 246 9.77 -11.81 -7.61
C ILE A 246 10.56 -12.16 -8.87
N PHE A 247 10.65 -11.21 -9.79
CA PHE A 247 11.35 -11.38 -11.05
C PHE A 247 12.44 -10.35 -11.25
N GLN A 248 13.49 -10.74 -11.98
CA GLN A 248 14.58 -9.89 -12.39
C GLN A 248 14.44 -9.52 -13.88
N PRO A 249 14.04 -8.29 -14.22
CA PRO A 249 14.13 -7.80 -15.58
C PRO A 249 15.56 -7.72 -16.07
N SER A 250 15.76 -7.93 -17.37
CA SER A 250 17.06 -7.72 -18.02
C SER A 250 17.40 -6.22 -18.05
N ALA A 251 18.69 -5.91 -18.19
CA ALA A 251 19.16 -4.52 -18.30
C ALA A 251 18.56 -3.78 -19.51
N GLU A 252 18.22 -4.49 -20.59
CA GLU A 252 17.54 -3.94 -21.76
C GLU A 252 16.12 -3.47 -21.43
N MET A 253 15.37 -4.24 -20.64
CA MET A 253 14.01 -3.89 -20.24
C MET A 253 13.98 -2.63 -19.34
N LEU A 254 15.04 -2.43 -18.54
CA LEU A 254 15.22 -1.28 -17.67
C LEU A 254 16.05 -0.14 -18.30
N GLN A 255 16.31 -0.19 -19.61
CA GLN A 255 17.08 0.86 -20.27
C GLN A 255 16.43 2.23 -20.05
N GLY A 256 17.19 3.18 -19.51
CA GLY A 256 16.72 4.54 -19.21
C GLY A 256 15.91 4.68 -17.92
N TRP A 257 15.46 3.58 -17.32
CA TRP A 257 14.81 3.59 -16.01
C TRP A 257 15.84 3.91 -14.91
N ARG A 258 15.38 4.59 -13.86
CA ARG A 258 16.18 4.92 -12.68
C ARG A 258 15.30 4.80 -11.43
N PRO A 259 15.87 4.40 -10.28
CA PRO A 259 15.16 4.44 -9.01
C PRO A 259 14.58 5.83 -8.72
N SER A 260 13.41 5.87 -8.07
CA SER A 260 12.74 7.11 -7.72
C SER A 260 13.52 7.89 -6.65
N GLU A 261 13.48 9.22 -6.70
CA GLU A 261 14.09 10.11 -5.70
C GLU A 261 13.02 10.84 -4.89
N PRO A 262 13.27 11.13 -3.59
CA PRO A 262 12.38 11.96 -2.79
C PRO A 262 12.18 13.35 -3.39
N VAL A 263 11.03 13.97 -3.11
CA VAL A 263 10.79 15.35 -3.55
C VAL A 263 11.77 16.31 -2.91
N ARG A 264 12.14 17.35 -3.66
CA ARG A 264 13.12 18.38 -3.25
C ARG A 264 12.45 19.59 -2.60
N TYR A 265 11.36 19.38 -1.86
CA TYR A 265 10.76 20.44 -1.06
C TYR A 265 11.76 20.85 0.03
N ASN A 266 12.05 22.14 0.15
CA ASN A 266 13.11 22.65 1.02
C ASN A 266 12.83 22.48 2.52
N GLY A 267 11.65 22.00 2.92
CA GLY A 267 11.30 21.78 4.32
C GLY A 267 11.19 23.07 5.14
N GLY A 268 11.10 24.22 4.48
CA GLY A 268 11.16 25.50 5.19
C GLY A 268 9.87 25.83 5.95
N HIS A 269 8.73 25.28 5.51
CA HIS A 269 7.42 25.48 6.14
C HIS A 269 7.05 26.96 6.38
N GLY A 270 7.61 27.88 5.59
CA GLY A 270 7.42 29.33 5.76
C GLY A 270 8.11 29.93 6.98
N MET A 271 8.94 29.18 7.71
CA MET A 271 9.72 29.69 8.84
C MET A 271 10.91 30.53 8.37
N ASP A 272 11.38 31.44 9.22
CA ASP A 272 12.62 32.18 8.98
C ASP A 272 13.81 31.20 8.84
N PRO A 273 14.65 31.31 7.79
CA PRO A 273 15.82 30.45 7.61
C PRO A 273 16.77 30.40 8.82
N GLN A 274 16.91 31.49 9.58
CA GLN A 274 17.73 31.52 10.79
C GLN A 274 17.10 30.68 11.91
N GLN A 275 15.77 30.75 12.07
CA GLN A 275 15.04 29.94 13.05
C GLN A 275 15.09 28.45 12.69
N GLN A 276 15.03 28.12 11.40
CA GLN A 276 15.18 26.74 10.92
C GLN A 276 16.57 26.18 11.24
N GLN A 277 17.64 26.94 10.97
CA GLN A 277 19.00 26.50 11.30
C GLN A 277 19.17 26.28 12.81
N GLN A 278 18.63 27.17 13.64
CA GLN A 278 18.66 27.01 15.09
C GLN A 278 17.92 25.76 15.56
N GLN A 279 16.71 25.48 15.04
CA GLN A 279 15.96 24.27 15.38
C GLN A 279 16.68 22.99 14.93
N GLN A 280 17.25 22.98 13.72
CA GLN A 280 18.00 21.82 13.23
C GLN A 280 19.25 21.55 14.09
N GLN A 281 19.98 22.59 14.49
CA GLN A 281 21.11 22.47 15.39
C GLN A 281 20.69 21.95 16.77
N GLN A 282 19.58 22.45 17.33
CA GLN A 282 19.04 21.97 18.60
C GLN A 282 18.62 20.49 18.53
N GLN A 283 17.93 20.07 17.47
CA GLN A 283 17.53 18.67 17.29
C GLN A 283 18.75 17.75 17.14
N GLN A 284 19.78 18.16 16.40
CA GLN A 284 21.02 17.39 16.27
C GLN A 284 21.73 17.25 17.62
N GLN A 285 21.81 18.32 18.42
CA GLN A 285 22.39 18.26 19.76
C GLN A 285 21.60 17.33 20.69
N GLN A 286 20.27 17.37 20.65
CA GLN A 286 19.43 16.46 21.44
C GLN A 286 19.62 14.99 21.03
N GLN A 287 19.69 14.69 19.74
CA GLN A 287 19.95 13.33 19.26
C GLN A 287 21.34 12.83 19.68
N GLN A 288 22.38 13.67 19.58
CA GLN A 288 23.73 13.31 20.02
C GLN A 288 23.77 13.05 21.53
N GLN A 289 23.07 13.86 22.34
CA GLN A 289 22.97 13.65 23.79
C GLN A 289 22.22 12.37 24.14
N GLN A 290 21.13 12.05 23.43
CA GLN A 290 20.39 10.80 23.62
C GLN A 290 21.23 9.58 23.24
N GLN A 291 21.99 9.66 22.14
CA GLN A 291 22.92 8.61 21.74
C GLN A 291 24.06 8.44 22.76
N ALA A 292 24.66 9.51 23.24
CA ALA A 292 25.70 9.44 24.27
C ALA A 292 25.17 8.84 25.58
N ALA A 293 23.98 9.24 26.03
CA ALA A 293 23.34 8.70 27.22
C ALA A 293 22.98 7.20 27.08
N SER A 294 22.64 6.74 25.87
CA SER A 294 22.39 5.31 25.61
C SER A 294 23.65 4.45 25.58
N VAL A 295 24.82 5.05 25.31
CA VAL A 295 26.13 4.38 25.34
C VAL A 295 26.70 4.29 26.75
N GLU A 296 26.42 5.26 27.63
CA GLU A 296 26.84 5.23 29.04
C GLU A 296 26.00 4.27 29.92
N GLN A 297 24.88 3.78 29.42
CA GLN A 297 23.98 2.83 30.13
C GLN A 297 24.16 1.36 29.71
N GLN A 298 25.14 1.06 28.85
CA GLN A 298 25.56 -0.30 28.47
C GLN A 298 26.91 -0.64 29.10
#